data_AF-A0A843EUC4-F1
#
_entry.id   AF-A0A843EUC4-F1
#
_cell.length_a   1.000
_cell.length_b   1.000
_cell.length_c   1.000
_cell.angle_alpha   90.00
_cell.angle_beta   90.00
_cell.angle_gamma   90.00
#
_symmetry.space_group_name_H-M   'P 1'
#
loop_
_entity.id
_entity.type
_entity.pdbx_description
1 polymer ?
#
loop_
_entity_poly.entity_id
_entity_poly.type
_entity_poly.pdbx_seq_one_letter_code
_entity_poly.pdbx_strand_id
1 'polypeptide(L)'
;IYAVSLQFVTVGSNQVNFSEAGSLFFSHMWYMPMIIGMYLSMPFVASALKHFDKKTIFQALVVFSLLAFVMPFITTIFDMEGIKNVTIQYSLGFSGGVYGIYIILGYLVKKGMFKDISKAKLWILAIISFIICLGFQYYAFTKGYDFFLWYEFPFILLGSFALFELCSRMKSVRFYSGVKVLSKYSFAVFLIHNLFRLPLLPLVVMIPVTEPLKAIILWILLIILSFSAAAIIYRIPRFGKYILYMR
;
A
#
# COMPACT_ATOMS: atom_id res chain seq x y z
N ILE A 1 -9.59 9.11 5.21
CA ILE A 1 -9.59 10.19 6.22
C ILE A 1 -8.75 11.31 5.66
N TYR A 2 -9.40 12.30 5.03
CA TYR A 2 -8.70 13.48 4.54
C TYR A 2 -8.28 14.30 5.75
N ALA A 3 -6.97 14.41 5.97
CA ALA A 3 -6.45 15.43 6.89
C ALA A 3 -6.73 16.78 6.22
N VAL A 4 -7.76 17.47 6.69
CA VAL A 4 -7.97 18.88 6.36
C VAL A 4 -6.81 19.64 7.00
N SER A 5 -5.75 19.89 6.24
CA SER A 5 -4.74 20.88 6.63
C SER A 5 -5.31 22.26 6.32
N LEU A 6 -5.75 22.96 7.36
CA LEU A 6 -5.96 24.41 7.30
C LEU A 6 -4.59 25.05 7.06
N GLN A 7 -4.31 25.42 5.81
CA GLN A 7 -3.14 26.22 5.47
C GLN A 7 -3.46 27.69 5.73
N PHE A 8 -2.95 28.22 6.84
CA PHE A 8 -2.83 29.65 7.01
C PHE A 8 -1.60 30.10 6.22
N VAL A 9 -1.80 30.50 4.97
CA VAL A 9 -0.75 31.14 4.17
C VAL A 9 -0.53 32.55 4.72
N THR A 10 0.35 32.68 5.70
CA THR A 10 0.92 33.98 6.06
C THR A 10 1.97 34.34 5.02
N VAL A 11 1.61 35.26 4.14
CA VAL A 11 2.51 35.90 3.18
C VAL A 11 3.67 36.53 3.95
N GLY A 12 4.89 36.02 3.73
CA GLY A 12 6.13 36.69 4.14
C GLY A 12 6.70 36.27 5.49
N SER A 13 7.18 35.03 5.61
CA SER A 13 8.42 34.74 6.36
C SER A 13 8.97 33.37 5.97
N ASN A 14 10.30 33.26 5.79
CA ASN A 14 11.03 32.00 5.70
C ASN A 14 11.10 31.33 7.10
N GLN A 15 9.95 31.07 7.71
CA GLN A 15 9.83 30.25 8.91
C GLN A 15 9.14 28.97 8.45
N VAL A 16 9.91 27.88 8.35
CA VAL A 16 9.31 26.56 8.15
C VAL A 16 8.48 26.27 9.40
N ASN A 17 7.15 26.38 9.28
CA ASN A 17 6.22 26.05 10.35
C ASN A 17 6.54 24.63 10.85
N PHE A 18 6.96 24.49 12.11
CA PHE A 18 7.30 23.17 12.68
C PHE A 18 6.13 22.17 12.59
N SER A 19 4.88 22.66 12.57
CA SER A 19 3.68 21.87 12.32
C SER A 19 3.59 21.34 10.88
N GLU A 20 3.95 22.14 9.89
CA GLU A 20 4.00 21.75 8.47
C GLU A 20 5.17 20.81 8.19
N ALA A 21 6.34 21.07 8.78
CA ALA A 21 7.45 20.14 8.75
C ALA A 21 7.06 18.79 9.37
N GLY A 22 6.42 18.82 10.55
CA GLY A 22 5.91 17.62 11.22
C GLY A 22 4.93 16.82 10.35
N SER A 23 3.95 17.48 9.72
CA SER A 23 2.99 16.80 8.85
C SER A 23 3.64 16.19 7.61
N LEU A 24 4.64 16.86 7.04
CA LEU A 24 5.45 16.33 5.93
C LEU A 24 6.29 15.12 6.35
N PHE A 25 6.92 15.17 7.53
CA PHE A 25 7.65 14.03 8.08
C PHE A 25 6.73 12.84 8.31
N PHE A 26 5.57 13.03 8.95
CA PHE A 26 4.63 11.96 9.28
C PHE A 26 3.63 11.59 8.17
N SER A 27 3.74 12.21 6.98
CA SER A 27 2.84 11.94 5.85
C SER A 27 2.76 10.46 5.47
N HIS A 28 3.84 9.70 5.63
CA HIS A 28 3.90 8.27 5.36
C HIS A 28 3.17 7.41 6.42
N MET A 29 2.82 7.96 7.58
CA MET A 29 2.15 7.25 8.68
C MET A 29 0.62 7.22 8.56
N TRP A 30 0.06 7.74 7.45
CA TRP A 30 -1.39 7.84 7.24
C TRP A 30 -2.14 6.51 7.41
N TYR A 31 -1.48 5.37 7.17
CA TYR A 31 -2.05 4.04 7.32
C TYR A 31 -1.83 3.39 8.70
N MET A 32 -0.98 3.98 9.56
CA MET A 32 -0.66 3.41 10.89
C MET A 32 -1.91 3.26 11.78
N PRO A 33 -2.82 4.24 11.88
CA PRO A 33 -4.06 4.07 12.65
C PRO A 33 -4.90 2.89 12.14
N MET A 34 -4.95 2.69 10.81
CA MET A 34 -5.66 1.58 10.18
C MET A 34 -5.02 0.23 10.55
N ILE A 35 -3.69 0.11 10.49
CA ILE A 35 -2.98 -1.09 10.96
C ILE A 35 -3.31 -1.38 12.42
N ILE A 36 -3.19 -0.39 13.30
CA ILE A 36 -3.47 -0.56 14.73
C ILE A 36 -4.90 -1.06 14.94
N GLY A 37 -5.89 -0.43 14.30
CA GLY A 37 -7.28 -0.83 14.44
C GLY A 37 -7.58 -2.22 13.86
N MET A 38 -6.92 -2.63 12.78
CA MET A 38 -6.99 -4.01 12.28
C MET A 38 -6.42 -5.02 13.28
N TYR A 39 -5.26 -4.74 13.88
CA TYR A 39 -4.65 -5.64 14.88
C TYR A 39 -5.51 -5.75 16.14
N LEU A 40 -6.13 -4.66 16.58
CA LEU A 40 -7.10 -4.67 17.68
C LEU A 40 -8.35 -5.49 17.35
N SER A 41 -8.79 -5.46 16.08
CA SER A 41 -9.97 -6.21 15.61
C SER A 41 -9.66 -7.69 15.35
N MET A 42 -8.39 -8.05 15.13
CA MET A 42 -7.95 -9.39 14.74
C MET A 42 -8.36 -10.53 15.68
N PRO A 43 -8.30 -10.43 17.02
CA PRO A 43 -8.76 -11.51 17.90
C PRO A 43 -10.25 -11.82 17.73
N PHE A 44 -11.09 -10.80 17.53
CA PHE A 44 -12.53 -10.95 17.32
C PHE A 44 -12.82 -11.61 15.97
N VAL A 45 -12.18 -11.12 14.91
CA VAL A 45 -12.31 -11.71 13.55
C VAL A 45 -11.83 -13.16 13.57
N ALA A 46 -10.68 -13.45 14.18
CA ALA A 46 -10.15 -14.80 14.26
C ALA A 46 -11.05 -15.75 15.06
N SER A 47 -11.71 -15.26 16.11
CA SER A 47 -12.70 -16.03 16.86
C SER A 47 -13.94 -16.33 16.01
N ALA A 48 -14.49 -15.34 15.33
CA ALA A 48 -15.66 -15.50 14.47
C ALA A 48 -15.39 -16.51 13.32
N LEU A 49 -14.26 -16.37 12.62
CA LEU A 49 -13.90 -17.23 11.49
C LEU A 49 -13.67 -18.71 11.86
N LYS A 50 -13.53 -19.06 13.15
CA LYS A 50 -13.43 -20.46 13.60
C LYS A 50 -14.77 -21.18 13.55
N HIS A 51 -15.89 -20.45 13.62
CA HIS A 51 -17.24 -21.01 13.69
C HIS A 51 -17.88 -21.19 12.32
N PHE A 52 -17.31 -20.55 11.29
CA PHE A 52 -17.80 -20.66 9.92
C PHE A 52 -16.94 -21.61 9.09
N ASP A 53 -17.57 -22.37 8.20
CA ASP A 53 -16.86 -23.18 7.23
C ASP A 53 -16.24 -22.29 6.14
N LYS A 54 -15.24 -22.83 5.43
CA LYS A 54 -14.47 -22.10 4.43
C LYS A 54 -15.34 -21.58 3.27
N LYS A 55 -16.40 -22.29 2.90
CA LYS A 55 -17.27 -21.93 1.78
C LYS A 55 -18.14 -20.73 2.16
N THR A 56 -18.70 -20.73 3.36
CA THR A 56 -19.45 -19.57 3.88
C THR A 56 -18.59 -18.32 3.95
N ILE A 57 -17.35 -18.44 4.46
CA ILE A 57 -16.41 -17.31 4.51
C ILE A 57 -16.10 -16.78 3.11
N PHE A 58 -15.90 -17.67 2.12
CA PHE A 58 -15.66 -17.27 0.75
C PHE A 58 -16.86 -16.61 0.09
N GLN A 59 -18.08 -17.10 0.32
CA GLN A 59 -19.30 -16.46 -0.19
C GLN A 59 -19.45 -15.04 0.35
N ALA A 60 -19.27 -14.86 1.67
CA ALA A 60 -19.24 -13.53 2.28
C ALA A 60 -18.15 -12.65 1.65
N LEU A 61 -16.93 -13.19 1.49
CA LEU A 61 -15.82 -12.47 0.87
C LEU A 61 -16.16 -11.99 -0.55
N VAL A 62 -16.79 -12.83 -1.38
CA VAL A 62 -17.21 -12.45 -2.74
C VAL A 62 -18.21 -11.30 -2.69
N VAL A 63 -19.24 -11.40 -1.86
CA VAL A 63 -20.26 -10.33 -1.72
C VAL A 63 -19.60 -9.02 -1.30
N PHE A 64 -18.79 -9.04 -0.24
CA PHE A 64 -18.10 -7.83 0.24
C PHE A 64 -17.09 -7.29 -0.78
N SER A 65 -16.43 -8.16 -1.56
CA SER A 65 -15.50 -7.72 -2.61
C SER A 65 -16.23 -7.05 -3.77
N LEU A 66 -17.39 -7.57 -4.19
CA LEU A 66 -18.21 -6.93 -5.21
C LEU A 66 -18.65 -5.53 -4.77
N LEU A 67 -19.14 -5.41 -3.53
CA LEU A 67 -19.52 -4.11 -2.99
C LEU A 67 -18.30 -3.18 -2.92
N ALA A 68 -17.22 -3.60 -2.26
CA ALA A 68 -16.10 -2.72 -1.93
C ALA A 68 -15.16 -2.37 -3.09
N PHE A 69 -15.13 -3.17 -4.17
CA PHE A 69 -14.23 -2.93 -5.32
C PHE A 69 -14.98 -2.67 -6.62
N VAL A 70 -16.05 -3.42 -6.92
CA VAL A 70 -16.76 -3.25 -8.20
C VAL A 70 -17.62 -2.00 -8.18
N MET A 71 -18.29 -1.68 -7.07
CA MET A 71 -19.09 -0.45 -7.00
C MET A 71 -18.23 0.81 -7.17
N PRO A 72 -17.12 1.03 -6.42
CA PRO A 72 -16.27 2.20 -6.64
C PRO A 72 -15.66 2.25 -8.04
N PHE A 73 -15.34 1.10 -8.61
CA PHE A 73 -14.83 1.02 -9.98
C PHE A 73 -15.88 1.48 -11.01
N ILE A 74 -17.14 1.05 -10.87
CA ILE A 74 -18.24 1.51 -11.74
C ILE A 74 -18.48 3.01 -11.56
N THR A 75 -18.52 3.49 -10.31
CA THR A 75 -18.62 4.93 -10.01
C THR A 75 -17.51 5.71 -10.71
N THR A 76 -16.26 5.23 -10.61
CA THR A 76 -15.11 5.87 -11.29
C THR A 76 -15.31 5.92 -12.81
N ILE A 77 -15.79 4.85 -13.43
CA ILE A 77 -16.05 4.83 -14.88
C ILE A 77 -17.14 5.84 -15.26
N PHE A 78 -18.23 5.89 -14.49
CA PHE A 78 -19.32 6.85 -14.74
C PHE A 78 -18.87 8.29 -14.53
N ASP A 79 -18.04 8.56 -13.52
CA ASP A 79 -17.44 9.88 -13.29
C ASP A 79 -16.58 10.31 -14.48
N MET A 80 -15.78 9.38 -15.02
CA MET A 80 -14.94 9.62 -16.21
C MET A 80 -15.75 9.92 -17.48
N GLU A 81 -16.96 9.38 -17.60
CA GLU A 81 -17.86 9.62 -18.73
C GLU A 81 -18.86 10.77 -18.46
N GLY A 82 -18.73 11.49 -17.33
CA GLY A 82 -19.59 12.61 -16.98
C GLY A 82 -21.04 12.21 -16.64
N ILE A 83 -21.28 10.93 -16.34
CA ILE A 83 -22.59 10.40 -15.99
C ILE A 83 -22.81 10.59 -14.49
N LYS A 84 -23.83 11.38 -14.13
CA LYS A 84 -24.23 11.54 -12.73
C LYS A 84 -24.56 10.18 -12.11
N ASN A 85 -23.80 9.80 -11.09
CA ASN A 85 -23.96 8.55 -10.38
C ASN A 85 -24.12 8.81 -8.87
N VAL A 86 -24.43 7.75 -8.13
CA VAL A 86 -24.38 7.80 -6.66
C VAL A 86 -22.97 7.39 -6.23
N THR A 87 -22.24 8.33 -5.64
CA THR A 87 -20.94 8.03 -5.03
C THR A 87 -21.17 7.28 -3.72
N ILE A 88 -20.87 5.98 -3.70
CA ILE A 88 -20.85 5.21 -2.46
C ILE A 88 -19.51 5.46 -1.78
N GLN A 89 -19.49 6.27 -0.73
CA GLN A 89 -18.31 6.44 0.10
C GLN A 89 -18.15 5.24 1.03
N TYR A 90 -17.13 4.42 0.77
CA TYR A 90 -16.68 3.43 1.75
C TYR A 90 -15.83 4.13 2.80
N SER A 91 -16.23 4.01 4.07
CA SER A 91 -15.33 4.38 5.16
C SER A 91 -14.18 3.38 5.19
N LEU A 92 -12.98 3.82 4.79
CA LEU A 92 -11.70 3.22 5.18
C LEU A 92 -11.49 3.42 6.69
N GLY A 93 -12.46 2.99 7.48
CA GLY A 93 -12.53 3.22 8.91
C GLY A 93 -11.40 2.53 9.65
N PHE A 94 -11.29 2.88 10.93
CA PHE A 94 -10.31 2.33 11.86
C PHE A 94 -10.29 0.77 11.88
N SER A 95 -11.39 0.10 11.57
CA SER A 95 -11.51 -1.36 11.56
C SER A 95 -11.00 -2.07 10.29
N GLY A 96 -10.42 -1.35 9.33
CA GLY A 96 -9.68 -1.95 8.21
C GLY A 96 -10.35 -1.93 6.83
N GLY A 97 -11.60 -1.49 6.67
CA GLY A 97 -12.23 -1.25 5.34
C GLY A 97 -11.93 -2.34 4.29
N VAL A 98 -11.46 -1.92 3.10
CA VAL A 98 -11.02 -2.85 2.03
C VAL A 98 -9.86 -3.75 2.45
N TYR A 99 -9.00 -3.33 3.38
CA TYR A 99 -7.89 -4.14 3.90
C TYR A 99 -8.36 -5.38 4.66
N GLY A 100 -9.55 -5.35 5.25
CA GLY A 100 -10.17 -6.53 5.85
C GLY A 100 -10.40 -7.65 4.82
N ILE A 101 -10.77 -7.29 3.58
CA ILE A 101 -10.95 -8.23 2.47
C ILE A 101 -9.61 -8.88 2.12
N TYR A 102 -8.52 -8.09 2.04
CA TYR A 102 -7.17 -8.63 1.83
C TYR A 102 -6.76 -9.64 2.92
N ILE A 103 -7.05 -9.35 4.19
CA ILE A 103 -6.73 -10.23 5.32
C ILE A 103 -7.51 -11.55 5.23
N ILE A 104 -8.83 -11.48 5.01
CA ILE A 104 -9.67 -12.69 4.91
C ILE A 104 -9.28 -13.54 3.69
N LEU A 105 -8.96 -12.88 2.57
CA LEU A 105 -8.47 -13.58 1.38
C LEU A 105 -7.14 -14.30 1.66
N GLY A 106 -6.20 -13.64 2.36
CA GLY A 106 -4.95 -14.26 2.82
C GLY A 106 -5.19 -15.44 3.80
N TYR A 107 -6.21 -15.36 4.65
CA TYR A 107 -6.63 -16.48 5.49
C TYR A 107 -7.13 -17.68 4.68
N LEU A 108 -7.96 -17.46 3.64
CA LEU A 108 -8.44 -18.53 2.76
C LEU A 108 -7.31 -19.19 1.95
N VAL A 109 -6.35 -18.38 1.50
CA VAL A 109 -5.07 -18.86 0.91
C VAL A 109 -4.36 -19.80 1.89
N LYS A 110 -4.16 -19.38 3.14
CA LYS A 110 -3.51 -20.20 4.17
C LYS A 110 -4.29 -21.49 4.47
N LYS A 111 -5.61 -21.46 4.39
CA LYS A 111 -6.49 -22.63 4.53
C LYS A 111 -6.53 -23.53 3.30
N GLY A 112 -5.77 -23.20 2.26
CA GLY A 112 -5.59 -24.00 1.06
C GLY A 112 -6.78 -24.00 0.12
N MET A 113 -7.67 -23.00 0.21
CA MET A 113 -8.87 -22.91 -0.62
C MET A 113 -8.56 -22.83 -2.12
N PHE A 114 -7.40 -22.27 -2.48
CA PHE A 114 -7.04 -21.99 -3.87
C PHE A 114 -5.92 -22.88 -4.40
N LYS A 115 -5.51 -23.92 -3.67
CA LYS A 115 -4.37 -24.78 -4.02
C LYS A 115 -4.49 -25.45 -5.39
N ASP A 116 -5.71 -25.74 -5.81
CA ASP A 116 -6.01 -26.42 -7.07
C ASP A 116 -5.89 -25.49 -8.29
N ILE A 117 -5.84 -24.16 -8.09
CA ILE A 117 -5.56 -23.22 -9.17
C ILE A 117 -4.12 -23.42 -9.62
N SER A 118 -3.90 -23.67 -10.92
CA SER A 118 -2.55 -23.88 -11.44
C SER A 118 -1.69 -22.61 -11.35
N LYS A 119 -0.36 -22.78 -11.19
CA LYS A 119 0.58 -21.65 -11.16
C LYS A 119 0.52 -20.80 -12.43
N ALA A 120 0.30 -21.43 -13.58
CA ALA A 120 0.16 -20.73 -14.86
C ALA A 120 -1.05 -19.77 -14.83
N LYS A 121 -2.21 -20.22 -14.33
CA LYS A 121 -3.40 -19.38 -14.20
C LYS A 121 -3.16 -18.19 -13.25
N LEU A 122 -2.45 -18.41 -12.15
CA LEU A 122 -2.10 -17.32 -11.23
C LEU A 122 -1.15 -16.30 -11.87
N TRP A 123 -0.13 -16.74 -12.60
CA TRP A 123 0.75 -15.83 -13.34
C TRP A 123 -0.01 -15.02 -14.40
N ILE A 124 -0.88 -15.69 -15.17
CA ILE A 124 -1.75 -15.03 -16.15
C ILE A 124 -2.63 -13.98 -15.45
N LEU A 125 -3.27 -14.34 -14.33
CA LEU A 125 -4.10 -13.40 -13.57
C LEU A 125 -3.29 -12.18 -13.08
N ALA A 126 -2.08 -12.39 -12.56
CA ALA A 126 -1.21 -11.31 -12.12
C ALA A 126 -0.80 -10.38 -13.26
N ILE A 127 -0.39 -10.94 -14.40
CA ILE A 127 0.04 -10.18 -15.58
C ILE A 127 -1.12 -9.41 -16.21
N ILE A 128 -2.26 -10.07 -16.42
CA ILE A 128 -3.47 -9.42 -16.97
C ILE A 128 -3.92 -8.29 -16.04
N SER A 129 -3.96 -8.52 -14.73
CA SER A 129 -4.34 -7.48 -13.77
C SER A 129 -3.41 -6.28 -13.82
N PHE A 130 -2.09 -6.52 -13.95
CA PHE A 130 -1.10 -5.46 -14.10
C PHE A 130 -1.29 -4.66 -15.41
N ILE A 131 -1.48 -5.35 -16.54
CA ILE A 131 -1.73 -4.71 -17.84
C ILE A 131 -3.01 -3.86 -17.78
N ILE A 132 -4.08 -4.35 -17.15
CA ILE A 132 -5.32 -3.59 -16.98
C ILE A 132 -5.10 -2.35 -16.11
N CYS A 133 -4.32 -2.45 -15.03
CA CYS A 133 -3.99 -1.28 -14.21
C CYS A 133 -3.27 -0.19 -15.04
N LEU A 134 -2.27 -0.58 -15.85
CA LEU A 134 -1.56 0.34 -16.72
C LEU A 134 -2.48 0.93 -17.80
N GLY A 135 -3.27 0.08 -18.47
CA GLY A 135 -4.20 0.50 -19.50
C GLY A 135 -5.27 1.45 -18.98
N PHE A 136 -5.80 1.20 -17.79
CA PHE A 136 -6.80 2.06 -17.15
C PHE A 136 -6.21 3.41 -16.74
N GLN A 137 -5.00 3.43 -16.17
CA GLN A 137 -4.31 4.67 -15.84
C GLN A 137 -3.99 5.50 -17.09
N TYR A 138 -3.57 4.86 -18.18
CA TYR A 138 -3.36 5.52 -19.47
C TYR A 138 -4.67 6.06 -20.06
N TYR A 139 -5.75 5.29 -20.00
CA TYR A 139 -7.07 5.72 -20.47
C TYR A 139 -7.62 6.91 -19.67
N ALA A 140 -7.46 6.91 -18.35
CA ALA A 140 -7.83 8.05 -17.52
C ALA A 140 -7.01 9.31 -17.89
N PHE A 141 -5.71 9.14 -18.14
CA PHE A 141 -4.85 10.21 -18.62
C PHE A 141 -5.31 10.78 -19.97
N THR A 142 -5.67 9.94 -20.95
CA THR A 142 -6.15 10.43 -22.26
C THR A 142 -7.50 11.14 -22.18
N LYS A 143 -8.32 10.83 -21.17
CA LYS A 143 -9.57 11.53 -20.85
C LYS A 143 -9.36 12.81 -20.03
N GLY A 144 -8.14 13.12 -19.62
CA GLY A 144 -7.85 14.25 -18.73
C GLY A 144 -8.44 14.09 -17.33
N TYR A 145 -8.75 12.85 -16.93
CA TYR A 145 -9.31 12.55 -15.62
C TYR A 145 -8.18 12.28 -14.62
N ASP A 146 -8.20 12.97 -13.49
CA ASP A 146 -7.21 12.81 -12.41
C ASP A 146 -7.48 11.51 -11.62
N PHE A 147 -7.12 10.39 -12.24
CA PHE A 147 -7.28 9.07 -11.65
C PHE A 147 -6.04 8.67 -10.84
N PHE A 148 -6.26 8.43 -9.55
CA PHE A 148 -5.26 7.85 -8.68
C PHE A 148 -5.53 6.36 -8.45
N LEU A 149 -4.66 5.52 -9.00
CA LEU A 149 -4.76 4.08 -8.84
C LEU A 149 -4.49 3.66 -7.39
N TRP A 150 -5.52 3.19 -6.69
CA TRP A 150 -5.46 2.90 -5.25
C TRP A 150 -5.91 1.48 -4.87
N TYR A 151 -5.85 1.16 -3.57
CA TYR A 151 -6.13 -0.17 -3.04
C TYR A 151 -7.57 -0.66 -3.27
N GLU A 152 -8.52 0.22 -3.57
CA GLU A 152 -9.90 -0.15 -3.90
C GLU A 152 -10.07 -0.59 -5.36
N PHE A 153 -9.02 -0.50 -6.19
CA PHE A 153 -9.10 -0.92 -7.58
C PHE A 153 -9.15 -2.45 -7.70
N PRO A 154 -10.18 -3.03 -8.35
CA PRO A 154 -10.42 -4.48 -8.34
C PRO A 154 -9.24 -5.28 -8.90
N PHE A 155 -8.56 -4.77 -9.92
CA PHE A 155 -7.40 -5.46 -10.51
C PHE A 155 -6.16 -5.40 -9.62
N ILE A 156 -6.05 -4.44 -8.69
CA ILE A 156 -5.01 -4.48 -7.66
C ILE A 156 -5.28 -5.66 -6.71
N LEU A 157 -6.52 -5.87 -6.27
CA LEU A 157 -6.89 -7.03 -5.44
C LEU A 157 -6.57 -8.35 -6.15
N LEU A 158 -6.99 -8.50 -7.41
CA LEU A 158 -6.76 -9.74 -8.18
C LEU A 158 -5.27 -10.01 -8.41
N GLY A 159 -4.50 -9.00 -8.82
CA GLY A 159 -3.07 -9.14 -9.07
C GLY A 159 -2.29 -9.46 -7.79
N SER A 160 -2.56 -8.73 -6.70
CA SER A 160 -1.91 -8.97 -5.42
C SER A 160 -2.29 -10.32 -4.80
N PHE A 161 -3.55 -10.76 -4.93
CA PHE A 161 -3.98 -12.11 -4.55
C PHE A 161 -3.19 -13.18 -5.30
N ALA A 162 -3.09 -13.05 -6.63
CA ALA A 162 -2.42 -14.02 -7.45
C ALA A 162 -0.93 -14.13 -7.11
N LEU A 163 -0.26 -12.98 -6.93
CA LEU A 163 1.14 -12.93 -6.48
C LEU A 163 1.30 -13.51 -5.07
N PHE A 164 0.41 -13.16 -4.15
CA PHE A 164 0.46 -13.67 -2.78
C PHE A 164 0.29 -15.19 -2.73
N GLU A 165 -0.63 -15.76 -3.50
CA GLU A 165 -0.83 -17.20 -3.61
C GLU A 165 0.35 -17.92 -4.31
N LEU A 166 1.00 -17.27 -5.28
CA LEU A 166 2.24 -17.80 -5.86
C LEU A 166 3.37 -17.84 -4.81
N CYS A 167 3.52 -16.76 -4.04
CA CYS A 167 4.50 -16.68 -2.95
C CYS A 167 4.18 -17.66 -1.82
N SER A 168 2.91 -17.87 -1.47
CA SER A 168 2.47 -18.79 -0.40
C SER A 168 2.88 -20.24 -0.68
N ARG A 169 3.06 -20.59 -1.96
CA ARG A 169 3.47 -21.93 -2.43
C ARG A 169 4.98 -22.12 -2.53
N MET A 170 5.78 -21.06 -2.30
CA MET A 170 7.23 -21.15 -2.36
C MET A 170 7.76 -21.94 -1.15
N LYS A 171 8.44 -23.05 -1.40
CA LYS A 171 9.09 -23.86 -0.36
C LYS A 171 10.48 -23.35 0.02
N SER A 172 11.13 -22.66 -0.90
CA SER A 172 12.46 -22.10 -0.70
C SER A 172 12.55 -20.71 -1.33
N VAL A 173 13.35 -19.86 -0.71
CA VAL A 173 13.61 -18.49 -1.16
C VAL A 173 15.05 -18.45 -1.68
N ARG A 174 15.21 -18.16 -2.97
CA ARG A 174 16.53 -17.89 -3.54
C ARG A 174 17.11 -16.64 -2.87
N PHE A 175 18.41 -16.64 -2.58
CA PHE A 175 19.09 -15.53 -1.92
C PHE A 175 18.45 -15.15 -0.56
N TYR A 176 18.07 -16.14 0.24
CA TYR A 176 17.44 -15.96 1.55
C TYR A 176 18.20 -14.98 2.46
N SER A 177 19.54 -14.98 2.43
CA SER A 177 20.35 -14.05 3.23
C SER A 177 20.03 -12.58 2.92
N GLY A 178 19.96 -12.21 1.64
CA GLY A 178 19.62 -10.84 1.26
C GLY A 178 18.17 -10.49 1.55
N VAL A 179 17.24 -11.42 1.31
CA VAL A 179 15.82 -11.22 1.66
C VAL A 179 15.65 -11.03 3.17
N LYS A 180 16.40 -11.76 3.99
CA LYS A 180 16.42 -11.62 5.45
C LYS A 180 16.95 -10.24 5.86
N VAL A 181 18.02 -9.75 5.23
CA VAL A 181 18.55 -8.40 5.48
C VAL A 181 17.52 -7.35 5.10
N LEU A 182 16.93 -7.46 3.90
CA LEU A 182 15.90 -6.55 3.42
C LEU A 182 14.73 -6.49 4.42
N SER A 183 14.16 -7.65 4.76
CA SER A 183 13.04 -7.78 5.70
C SER A 183 13.36 -7.20 7.08
N LYS A 184 14.61 -7.35 7.56
CA LYS A 184 15.02 -6.82 8.86
C LYS A 184 14.99 -5.29 8.89
N TYR A 185 15.42 -4.64 7.81
CA TYR A 185 15.53 -3.16 7.75
C TYR A 185 14.30 -2.48 7.13
N SER A 186 13.39 -3.21 6.48
CA SER A 186 12.22 -2.62 5.79
C SER A 186 11.40 -1.66 6.66
N PHE A 187 11.09 -2.04 7.90
CA PHE A 187 10.32 -1.16 8.81
C PHE A 187 11.12 0.07 9.24
N ALA A 188 12.41 -0.10 9.53
CA ALA A 188 13.30 1.01 9.88
C ALA A 188 13.41 2.03 8.74
N VAL A 189 13.61 1.54 7.51
CA VAL A 189 13.64 2.35 6.29
C VAL A 189 12.32 3.09 6.11
N PHE A 190 11.19 2.41 6.31
CA PHE A 190 9.87 3.05 6.28
C PHE A 190 9.76 4.20 7.28
N LEU A 191 10.28 4.09 8.51
CA LEU A 191 10.20 5.18 9.49
C LEU A 191 11.03 6.41 9.12
N ILE A 192 12.20 6.20 8.47
CA ILE A 192 13.19 7.27 8.28
C ILE A 192 13.28 7.79 6.85
N HIS A 193 12.66 7.15 5.86
CA HIS A 193 12.84 7.55 4.46
C HIS A 193 12.43 9.00 4.19
N ASN A 194 11.41 9.53 4.87
CA ASN A 194 11.02 10.94 4.70
C ASN A 194 12.12 11.92 5.16
N LEU A 195 13.00 11.53 6.09
CA LEU A 195 14.18 12.33 6.47
C LEU A 195 15.10 12.62 5.28
N PHE A 196 15.19 11.66 4.36
CA PHE A 196 16.01 11.76 3.14
C PHE A 196 15.20 12.28 1.96
N ARG A 197 13.92 11.89 1.83
CA ARG A 197 13.06 12.33 0.73
C ARG A 197 12.92 13.85 0.68
N LEU A 198 12.69 14.50 1.83
CA LEU A 198 12.44 15.95 1.89
C LEU A 198 13.60 16.79 1.33
N PRO A 199 14.88 16.57 1.70
CA PRO A 199 16.00 17.30 1.10
C PRO A 199 16.36 16.82 -0.31
N LEU A 200 16.16 15.53 -0.64
CA LEU A 200 16.52 15.00 -1.97
C LEU A 200 15.57 15.44 -3.08
N LEU A 201 14.27 15.56 -2.78
CA LEU A 201 13.25 15.89 -3.77
C LEU A 201 13.56 17.18 -4.56
N PRO A 202 13.83 18.35 -3.93
CA PRO A 202 14.15 19.56 -4.68
C PRO A 202 15.43 19.41 -5.52
N LEU A 203 16.43 18.66 -5.05
CA LEU A 203 17.67 18.41 -5.78
C LEU A 203 17.43 17.61 -7.05
N VAL A 204 16.61 16.56 -6.97
CA VAL A 204 16.32 15.68 -8.12
C VAL A 204 15.40 16.36 -9.14
N VAL A 205 14.46 17.20 -8.68
CA VAL A 205 13.53 17.93 -9.58
C VAL A 205 14.27 18.90 -10.49
N MET A 206 15.38 19.48 -10.04
CA MET A 206 16.22 20.40 -10.84
C MET A 206 17.04 19.72 -11.93
N ILE A 207 17.15 18.38 -11.93
CA ILE A 207 17.92 17.65 -12.94
C ILE A 207 17.18 17.75 -14.29
N PRO A 208 17.84 18.13 -15.40
CA PRO A 208 17.21 18.30 -16.72
C PRO A 208 17.02 16.95 -17.42
N VAL A 209 16.26 16.04 -16.80
CA VAL A 209 15.88 14.73 -17.35
C VAL A 209 14.38 14.52 -17.27
N THR A 210 13.87 13.45 -17.89
CA THR A 210 12.44 13.13 -17.89
C THR A 210 11.94 12.77 -16.48
N GLU A 211 10.66 13.05 -16.19
CA GLU A 211 10.03 12.76 -14.89
C GLU A 211 10.14 11.28 -14.46
N PRO A 212 9.97 10.28 -15.33
CA PRO A 212 10.19 8.88 -14.96
C PRO A 212 11.63 8.61 -14.51
N LEU A 213 12.61 9.24 -15.17
CA LEU A 213 14.01 9.08 -14.79
C LEU A 213 14.31 9.77 -13.46
N LYS A 214 13.75 10.96 -13.21
CA LYS A 214 13.80 11.63 -11.90
C LYS A 214 13.23 10.73 -10.80
N ALA A 215 12.08 10.11 -11.03
CA ALA A 215 11.46 9.20 -10.07
C ALA A 215 12.36 7.98 -9.76
N ILE A 216 12.98 7.38 -10.79
CA ILE A 216 13.93 6.27 -10.62
C ILE A 216 15.17 6.73 -9.82
N ILE A 217 15.76 7.87 -10.18
CA ILE A 217 16.92 8.44 -9.48
C ILE A 217 16.59 8.68 -8.01
N LEU A 218 15.46 9.35 -7.74
CA LEU A 218 15.00 9.62 -6.38
C LEU A 218 14.79 8.32 -5.60
N TRP A 219 14.15 7.31 -6.21
CA TRP A 219 13.88 6.03 -5.57
C TRP A 219 15.18 5.28 -5.20
N ILE A 220 16.15 5.23 -6.11
CA ILE A 220 17.46 4.60 -5.87
C ILE A 220 18.19 5.32 -4.72
N LEU A 221 18.32 6.64 -4.81
CA LEU A 221 19.02 7.44 -3.78
C LEU A 221 18.34 7.30 -2.42
N LEU A 222 17.01 7.37 -2.39
CA LEU A 222 16.20 7.26 -1.19
C LEU A 222 16.41 5.90 -0.50
N ILE A 223 16.37 4.80 -1.25
CA ILE A 223 16.61 3.46 -0.71
C ILE A 223 18.03 3.36 -0.17
N ILE A 224 19.05 3.76 -0.93
CA ILE A 224 20.46 3.63 -0.51
C ILE A 224 20.72 4.41 0.77
N LEU A 225 20.28 5.66 0.84
CA LEU A 225 20.50 6.53 2.00
C LEU A 225 19.71 6.04 3.22
N SER A 226 18.45 5.66 3.03
CA SER A 226 17.62 5.15 4.13
C SER A 226 18.14 3.81 4.67
N PHE A 227 18.56 2.89 3.80
CA PHE A 227 19.14 1.61 4.24
C PHE A 227 20.46 1.83 4.98
N SER A 228 21.34 2.67 4.43
CA SER A 228 22.62 3.01 5.06
C SER A 228 22.40 3.62 6.44
N ALA A 229 21.50 4.60 6.56
CA ALA A 229 21.16 5.23 7.82
C ALA A 229 20.56 4.24 8.82
N ALA A 230 19.61 3.39 8.39
CA ALA A 230 19.03 2.36 9.25
C ALA A 230 20.10 1.38 9.77
N ALA A 231 21.06 0.98 8.93
CA ALA A 231 22.17 0.12 9.31
C ALA A 231 23.16 0.80 10.27
N ILE A 232 23.42 2.09 10.10
CA ILE A 232 24.27 2.89 11.01
C ILE A 232 23.58 3.04 12.37
N ILE A 233 22.32 3.48 12.39
CA ILE A 233 21.54 3.67 13.62
C ILE A 233 21.43 2.36 14.40
N TYR A 234 21.26 1.22 13.71
CA TYR A 234 21.24 -0.10 14.36
C TYR A 234 22.50 -0.40 15.18
N ARG A 235 23.67 0.11 14.73
CA ARG A 235 24.95 -0.12 15.41
C ARG A 235 25.14 0.77 16.64
N ILE A 236 24.27 1.75 16.88
CA ILE A 236 24.34 2.60 18.07
C ILE A 236 24.04 1.75 19.31
N PRO A 237 24.98 1.64 20.28
CA PRO A 237 24.82 0.80 21.44
C PRO A 237 23.61 1.25 22.28
N ARG A 238 22.92 0.27 22.88
CA ARG A 238 21.75 0.42 23.78
C ARG A 238 20.46 0.97 23.16
N PHE A 239 20.51 1.91 22.23
CA PHE A 239 19.31 2.60 21.72
C PHE A 239 18.91 2.23 20.29
N GLY A 240 19.88 1.88 19.43
CA GLY A 240 19.65 1.66 17.99
C GLY A 240 18.59 0.61 17.66
N LYS A 241 18.50 -0.44 18.47
CA LYS A 241 17.51 -1.52 18.31
C LYS A 241 16.09 -1.09 18.66
N TYR A 242 15.92 -0.22 19.66
CA TYR A 242 14.61 0.21 20.14
C TYR A 242 14.03 1.33 19.27
N ILE A 243 14.88 2.28 18.85
CA ILE A 243 14.46 3.43 18.02
C ILE A 243 13.84 2.98 16.69
N LEU A 244 14.41 1.96 16.07
CA LEU A 244 13.96 1.46 14.77
C LEU A 244 13.12 0.19 14.88
N TYR A 245 12.75 -0.22 16.11
CA TYR A 245 11.99 -1.43 16.40
C TYR A 245 12.58 -2.70 15.73
N MET A 246 13.91 -2.79 15.70
CA MET A 246 14.64 -3.90 15.06
C MET A 246 15.03 -4.94 16.11
N ARG A 247 14.25 -6.02 16.19
CA ARG A 247 14.55 -7.21 16.99
C ARG A 247 15.36 -8.23 16.18
#